data_AF-A0A3M1B3B8-F1
#
_entry.id   AF-A0A3M1B3B8-F1
#
_cell.length_a   1.000
_cell.length_b   1.000
_cell.length_c   1.000
_cell.angle_alpha   90.00
_cell.angle_beta   90.00
_cell.angle_gamma   90.00
#
_symmetry.space_group_name_H-M   'P 1'
#
loop_
_entity.id
_entity.type
_entity.pdbx_description
1 polymer ?
#
loop_
_entity_poly.entity_id
_entity_poly.type
_entity_poly.pdbx_seq_one_letter_code
_entity_poly.pdbx_strand_id
1 'polypeptide(L)'
;MGCGYPRYNYLYRDLPHHPAFAPSKKRLWEKARLFEKNLELFIAPDGLLVYYRRDMAQNPGPPRPGSYGNAADGAMWTGVALGTQALRYACTKSADALAKARKFAQGLHLLQAVTGVKGLLARFYDHGTSPNPSEQGHRAWRQGKGKYWRYRYRSNPSKDQYAGVLYGYSLAYTWVPPLREVIRQDVCNIADHLIKNNYILTRANGTATKYGNLQGRIFGIPIGVNALISLHAITLAAKVNPTKYKPEWRRLIRYKYHRIARLSKFSLLGKTNHNNDNMAFLSIYGLLTLLPEGEVRREIKLAAKALWRFVRGEGNSFWNMMYCGMVERDLQGIRDGIQNLRLFPETLRGYEVDLRNLAKKGVIEKSCFRNRGGKPISKYALPVYVRGLNSFAWKACPFALYHKEVGDIRFSGLDYLAAYWLGRFHKLIRPTD
;
A
#
# COMPACT_ATOMS: atom_id res chain seq x y z
N MET A 1 -28.31 5.88 -7.47
CA MET A 1 -28.08 4.91 -8.56
C MET A 1 -26.58 4.81 -8.82
N GLY A 2 -25.93 3.78 -8.29
CA GLY A 2 -24.51 3.54 -8.56
C GLY A 2 -24.39 2.70 -9.82
N CYS A 3 -23.83 3.25 -10.89
CA CYS A 3 -23.33 2.45 -11.99
C CYS A 3 -22.29 1.50 -11.41
N GLY A 4 -22.69 0.27 -11.10
CA GLY A 4 -21.75 -0.79 -10.81
C GLY A 4 -20.84 -0.87 -12.02
N TYR A 5 -19.53 -0.78 -11.82
CA TYR A 5 -18.60 -1.07 -12.89
C TYR A 5 -18.98 -2.46 -13.43
N PRO A 6 -19.24 -2.61 -14.74
CA PRO A 6 -19.50 -3.90 -15.33
C PRO A 6 -18.43 -4.90 -14.88
N ARG A 7 -18.79 -6.18 -14.70
CA ARG A 7 -17.82 -7.25 -14.38
C ARG A 7 -16.82 -7.53 -15.53
N TYR A 8 -16.73 -6.62 -16.48
CA TYR A 8 -15.92 -6.72 -17.66
C TYR A 8 -14.68 -5.84 -17.53
N ASN A 9 -13.54 -6.39 -17.94
CA ASN A 9 -12.24 -5.74 -18.02
C ASN A 9 -11.50 -6.20 -19.27
N TYR A 10 -10.42 -5.50 -19.61
CA TYR A 10 -9.59 -5.85 -20.74
C TYR A 10 -8.55 -6.95 -20.43
N LEU A 11 -8.63 -7.65 -19.28
CA LEU A 11 -7.63 -8.67 -18.90
C LEU A 11 -7.51 -9.82 -19.91
N TYR A 12 -8.62 -10.16 -20.55
CA TYR A 12 -8.72 -11.28 -21.48
C TYR A 12 -8.69 -10.84 -22.94
N ARG A 13 -8.45 -9.55 -23.21
CA ARG A 13 -8.22 -9.05 -24.57
C ARG A 13 -6.73 -9.00 -24.85
N ASP A 14 -6.36 -9.44 -26.04
CA ASP A 14 -5.03 -9.23 -26.57
C ASP A 14 -4.93 -7.78 -27.06
N LEU A 15 -4.15 -6.97 -26.35
CA LEU A 15 -3.91 -5.58 -26.67
C LEU A 15 -2.47 -5.43 -27.16
N PRO A 16 -2.23 -4.58 -28.18
CA PRO A 16 -0.89 -4.26 -28.62
C PRO A 16 -0.03 -3.81 -27.45
N HIS A 17 1.16 -4.40 -27.35
CA HIS A 17 2.13 -4.12 -26.30
C HIS A 17 3.53 -4.02 -26.87
N HIS A 18 4.38 -3.29 -26.18
CA HIS A 18 5.78 -3.22 -26.55
C HIS A 18 6.45 -4.57 -26.22
N PRO A 19 7.14 -5.22 -27.17
CA PRO A 19 7.71 -6.57 -26.97
C PRO A 19 8.62 -6.66 -25.73
N ALA A 20 9.42 -5.63 -25.46
CA ALA A 20 10.31 -5.61 -24.28
C ALA A 20 9.59 -5.62 -22.92
N PHE A 21 8.27 -5.38 -22.90
CA PHE A 21 7.44 -5.35 -21.69
C PHE A 21 6.29 -6.37 -21.77
N ALA A 22 6.37 -7.30 -22.72
CA ALA A 22 5.40 -8.36 -22.88
C ALA A 22 5.36 -9.28 -21.64
N PRO A 23 4.19 -9.81 -21.27
CA PRO A 23 4.11 -10.90 -20.30
C PRO A 23 4.94 -12.11 -20.74
N SER A 24 5.73 -12.67 -19.83
CA SER A 24 6.43 -13.93 -20.07
C SER A 24 5.51 -15.16 -19.88
N LYS A 25 5.97 -16.33 -20.35
CA LYS A 25 5.36 -17.65 -20.09
C LYS A 25 5.74 -18.24 -18.72
N LYS A 26 6.47 -17.52 -17.86
CA LYS A 26 6.90 -18.03 -16.55
C LYS A 26 5.69 -18.29 -15.65
N ARG A 27 5.78 -19.35 -14.84
CA ARG A 27 4.84 -19.63 -13.75
C ARG A 27 4.92 -18.54 -12.69
N LEU A 28 3.87 -18.41 -11.88
CA LEU A 28 3.79 -17.36 -10.88
C LEU A 28 4.89 -17.49 -9.83
N TRP A 29 5.21 -18.72 -9.39
CA TRP A 29 6.31 -18.93 -8.46
C TRP A 29 7.70 -18.57 -9.02
N GLU A 30 7.92 -18.74 -10.33
CA GLU A 30 9.17 -18.36 -10.99
C GLU A 30 9.33 -16.83 -11.01
N LYS A 31 8.26 -16.11 -11.35
CA LYS A 31 8.21 -14.64 -11.26
C LYS A 31 8.39 -14.18 -9.82
N ALA A 32 7.74 -14.82 -8.85
CA ALA A 32 7.92 -14.49 -7.44
C ALA A 32 9.39 -14.64 -7.01
N ARG A 33 10.06 -15.73 -7.39
CA ARG A 33 11.49 -15.93 -7.10
C ARG A 33 12.37 -14.84 -7.73
N LEU A 34 12.09 -14.45 -8.97
CA LEU A 34 12.79 -13.35 -9.65
C LEU A 34 12.62 -12.03 -8.89
N PHE A 35 11.38 -11.67 -8.53
CA PHE A 35 11.11 -10.43 -7.80
C PHE A 35 11.66 -10.44 -6.38
N GLU A 36 11.65 -11.58 -5.67
CA GLU A 36 12.29 -11.69 -4.34
C GLU A 36 13.80 -11.45 -4.42
N LYS A 37 14.46 -11.97 -5.47
CA LYS A 37 15.89 -11.69 -5.73
C LYS A 37 16.11 -10.21 -6.01
N ASN A 38 15.27 -9.62 -6.87
CA ASN A 38 15.39 -8.21 -7.24
C ASN A 38 15.09 -7.27 -6.07
N LEU A 39 14.23 -7.66 -5.13
CA LEU A 39 13.84 -6.84 -3.98
C LEU A 39 15.05 -6.38 -3.15
N GLU A 40 16.11 -7.20 -3.04
CA GLU A 40 17.36 -6.84 -2.35
C GLU A 40 18.00 -5.55 -2.88
N LEU A 41 17.84 -5.26 -4.17
CA LEU A 41 18.34 -4.05 -4.82
C LEU A 41 17.57 -2.78 -4.40
N PHE A 42 16.52 -2.93 -3.60
CA PHE A 42 15.64 -1.85 -3.16
C PHE A 42 15.50 -1.75 -1.63
N ILE A 43 16.17 -2.63 -0.87
CA ILE A 43 16.15 -2.59 0.60
C ILE A 43 17.37 -1.82 1.10
N ALA A 44 17.14 -0.63 1.65
CA ALA A 44 18.19 0.15 2.30
C ALA A 44 18.84 -0.64 3.46
N PRO A 45 20.14 -0.47 3.74
CA PRO A 45 20.83 -1.14 4.85
C PRO A 45 20.11 -1.05 6.21
N ASP A 46 19.52 0.10 6.49
CA ASP A 46 18.76 0.42 7.71
C ASP A 46 17.28 -0.05 7.67
N GLY A 47 16.85 -0.64 6.57
CA GLY A 47 15.58 -1.37 6.48
C GLY A 47 14.44 -0.69 5.75
N LEU A 48 14.65 0.50 5.19
CA LEU A 48 13.64 1.18 4.39
C LEU A 48 13.49 0.57 2.99
N LEU A 49 12.26 0.43 2.50
CA LEU A 49 12.05 0.11 1.09
C LEU A 49 12.19 1.38 0.24
N VAL A 50 13.22 1.40 -0.59
CA VAL A 50 13.43 2.39 -1.65
C VAL A 50 12.65 1.93 -2.89
N TYR A 51 11.32 2.07 -2.88
CA TYR A 51 10.41 1.43 -3.84
C TYR A 51 10.61 1.84 -5.32
N TYR A 52 11.35 2.91 -5.57
CA TYR A 52 11.92 3.22 -6.87
C TYR A 52 13.33 3.79 -6.73
N ARG A 53 14.17 3.57 -7.75
CA ARG A 53 15.54 4.07 -7.80
C ARG A 53 15.85 4.70 -9.15
N ARG A 54 16.62 5.80 -9.13
CA ARG A 54 17.12 6.49 -10.34
C ARG A 54 18.60 6.25 -10.57
N ASP A 55 19.30 5.80 -9.55
CA ASP A 55 20.75 5.64 -9.51
C ASP A 55 21.20 4.22 -9.89
N MET A 56 20.28 3.31 -10.22
CA MET A 56 20.59 1.89 -10.49
C MET A 56 21.55 1.69 -11.67
N ALA A 57 21.57 2.60 -12.64
CA ALA A 57 22.53 2.53 -13.74
C ALA A 57 23.97 2.79 -13.27
N GLN A 58 24.15 3.71 -12.32
CA GLN A 58 25.46 4.06 -11.74
C GLN A 58 25.81 3.18 -10.52
N ASN A 59 24.81 2.67 -9.82
CA ASN A 59 24.91 1.91 -8.58
C ASN A 59 24.01 0.66 -8.64
N PRO A 60 24.44 -0.41 -9.35
CA PRO A 60 23.60 -1.59 -9.58
C PRO A 60 23.37 -2.47 -8.34
N GLY A 61 24.16 -2.28 -7.27
CA GLY A 61 23.98 -2.96 -5.98
C GLY A 61 22.85 -2.38 -5.12
N PRO A 62 22.69 -2.81 -3.86
CA PRO A 62 21.70 -2.26 -2.94
C PRO A 62 21.81 -0.74 -2.74
N PRO A 63 20.75 -0.05 -2.26
CA PRO A 63 20.76 1.40 -2.05
C PRO A 63 21.90 1.83 -1.12
N ARG A 64 22.66 2.86 -1.51
CA ARG A 64 23.75 3.41 -0.70
C ARG A 64 23.23 4.54 0.20
N PRO A 65 23.69 4.65 1.45
CA PRO A 65 23.40 5.82 2.28
C PRO A 65 23.64 7.14 1.53
N GLY A 66 22.64 8.04 1.52
CA GLY A 66 22.68 9.32 0.81
C GLY A 66 22.16 9.28 -0.64
N SER A 67 21.67 8.13 -1.10
CA SER A 67 21.16 7.93 -2.47
C SER A 67 19.74 7.36 -2.52
N TYR A 68 18.99 7.38 -1.42
CA TYR A 68 17.66 6.74 -1.35
C TYR A 68 16.58 7.51 -2.13
N GLY A 69 16.86 8.71 -2.61
CA GLY A 69 15.93 9.47 -3.44
C GLY A 69 14.82 10.18 -2.66
N ASN A 70 13.73 10.52 -3.35
CA ASN A 70 12.55 11.20 -2.77
C ASN A 70 11.36 10.26 -2.67
N ALA A 71 11.49 9.17 -1.92
CA ALA A 71 10.47 8.14 -1.86
C ALA A 71 9.33 8.52 -0.88
N ALA A 72 8.51 9.49 -1.28
CA ALA A 72 7.42 10.08 -0.48
C ALA A 72 6.44 9.09 0.16
N ASP A 73 6.17 7.95 -0.48
CA ASP A 73 5.27 6.91 0.03
C ASP A 73 6.02 5.76 0.72
N GLY A 74 7.27 5.97 1.12
CA GLY A 74 8.15 4.90 1.55
C GLY A 74 7.70 4.23 2.84
N ALA A 75 7.14 4.95 3.81
CA ALA A 75 6.59 4.33 5.02
C ALA A 75 5.44 3.38 4.68
N MET A 76 4.52 3.80 3.79
CA MET A 76 3.42 2.96 3.33
C MET A 76 3.93 1.66 2.69
N TRP A 77 4.86 1.77 1.73
CA TRP A 77 5.33 0.60 0.98
C TRP A 77 6.31 -0.27 1.77
N THR A 78 7.06 0.29 2.71
CA THR A 78 7.85 -0.49 3.68
C THR A 78 6.93 -1.30 4.59
N GLY A 79 5.78 -0.73 5.01
CA GLY A 79 4.74 -1.47 5.73
C GLY A 79 4.14 -2.62 4.90
N VAL A 80 3.86 -2.40 3.62
CA VAL A 80 3.40 -3.46 2.71
C VAL A 80 4.49 -4.53 2.51
N ALA A 81 5.77 -4.16 2.43
CA ALA A 81 6.87 -5.09 2.33
C ALA A 81 7.01 -5.96 3.59
N LEU A 82 6.90 -5.36 4.79
CA LEU A 82 6.84 -6.10 6.05
C LEU A 82 5.68 -7.10 6.06
N GLY A 83 4.48 -6.67 5.67
CA GLY A 83 3.31 -7.56 5.58
C GLY A 83 3.51 -8.70 4.58
N THR A 84 4.12 -8.41 3.44
CA THR A 84 4.45 -9.39 2.39
C THR A 84 5.41 -10.45 2.92
N GLN A 85 6.49 -10.04 3.58
CA GLN A 85 7.47 -10.98 4.14
C GLN A 85 6.90 -11.74 5.35
N ALA A 86 6.01 -11.14 6.14
CA ALA A 86 5.28 -11.85 7.20
C ALA A 86 4.39 -12.96 6.64
N LEU A 87 3.66 -12.70 5.53
CA LEU A 87 2.87 -13.72 4.83
C LEU A 87 3.76 -14.82 4.25
N ARG A 88 4.85 -14.44 3.57
CA ARG A 88 5.84 -15.38 3.04
C ARG A 88 6.42 -16.27 4.14
N TYR A 89 6.82 -15.69 5.27
CA TYR A 89 7.30 -16.44 6.43
C TYR A 89 6.21 -17.37 6.98
N ALA A 90 4.96 -16.91 7.08
CA ALA A 90 3.86 -17.76 7.52
C ALA A 90 3.64 -18.96 6.59
N CYS A 91 3.79 -18.79 5.28
CA CYS A 91 3.65 -19.85 4.27
C CYS A 91 4.82 -20.83 4.22
N THR A 92 6.05 -20.33 4.42
CA THR A 92 7.29 -21.07 4.05
C THR A 92 8.23 -21.35 5.20
N LYS A 93 8.10 -20.61 6.32
CA LYS A 93 9.07 -20.60 7.42
C LYS A 93 10.50 -20.25 7.01
N SER A 94 10.68 -19.62 5.85
CA SER A 94 11.99 -19.25 5.31
C SER A 94 12.75 -18.27 6.22
N ALA A 95 14.00 -18.61 6.54
CA ALA A 95 14.91 -17.73 7.28
C ALA A 95 15.15 -16.40 6.57
N ASP A 96 15.20 -16.42 5.23
CA ASP A 96 15.32 -15.23 4.39
C ASP A 96 14.10 -14.29 4.56
N ALA A 97 12.89 -14.84 4.59
CA ALA A 97 11.68 -14.05 4.83
C ALA A 97 11.66 -13.42 6.23
N LEU A 98 12.13 -14.16 7.24
CA LEU A 98 12.28 -13.64 8.61
C LEU A 98 13.33 -12.51 8.67
N ALA A 99 14.48 -12.67 8.01
CA ALA A 99 15.53 -11.67 7.97
C ALA A 99 15.05 -10.36 7.31
N LYS A 100 14.36 -10.46 6.16
CA LYS A 100 13.75 -9.29 5.50
C LYS A 100 12.67 -8.65 6.36
N ALA A 101 11.82 -9.44 7.03
CA ALA A 101 10.80 -8.91 7.94
C ALA A 101 11.42 -8.14 9.11
N ARG A 102 12.52 -8.64 9.71
CA ARG A 102 13.28 -7.92 10.74
C ARG A 102 13.82 -6.59 10.22
N LYS A 103 14.41 -6.62 9.02
CA LYS A 103 14.96 -5.43 8.36
C LYS A 103 13.88 -4.37 8.11
N PHE A 104 12.74 -4.75 7.54
CA PHE A 104 11.62 -3.79 7.36
C PHE A 104 11.06 -3.27 8.68
N ALA A 105 10.92 -4.12 9.71
CA ALA A 105 10.48 -3.67 11.03
C ALA A 105 11.44 -2.64 11.66
N GLN A 106 12.75 -2.83 11.49
CA GLN A 106 13.77 -1.87 11.90
C GLN A 106 13.64 -0.53 11.16
N GLY A 107 13.45 -0.55 9.83
CA GLY A 107 13.25 0.67 9.05
C GLY A 107 11.99 1.43 9.47
N LEU A 108 10.89 0.73 9.76
CA LEU A 108 9.65 1.34 10.26
C LEU A 108 9.81 1.92 11.67
N HIS A 109 10.55 1.26 12.55
CA HIS A 109 10.90 1.79 13.87
C HIS A 109 11.73 3.07 13.73
N LEU A 110 12.74 3.07 12.84
CA LEU A 110 13.58 4.24 12.60
C LEU A 110 12.79 5.42 12.01
N LEU A 111 11.81 5.19 11.13
CA LEU A 111 10.92 6.24 10.62
C LEU A 111 10.17 6.99 11.74
N GLN A 112 9.85 6.32 12.86
CA GLN A 112 9.27 6.99 14.02
C GLN A 112 10.35 7.70 14.83
N ALA A 113 11.43 6.99 15.11
CA ALA A 113 12.45 7.42 16.04
C ALA A 113 13.21 8.66 15.56
N VAL A 114 13.48 8.76 14.24
CA VAL A 114 14.21 9.88 13.62
C VAL A 114 13.50 11.22 13.78
N THR A 115 12.18 11.22 13.97
CA THR A 115 11.41 12.47 14.11
C THR A 115 11.61 13.15 15.46
N GLY A 116 12.04 12.40 16.49
CA GLY A 116 12.08 12.86 17.88
C GLY A 116 10.70 13.05 18.53
N VAL A 117 9.59 12.80 17.80
CA VAL A 117 8.22 12.94 18.31
C VAL A 117 7.59 11.55 18.39
N LYS A 118 7.29 11.10 19.61
CA LYS A 118 6.70 9.76 19.83
C LYS A 118 5.42 9.59 19.00
N GLY A 119 5.37 8.49 18.24
CA GLY A 119 4.24 8.07 17.42
C GLY A 119 4.07 8.83 16.10
N LEU A 120 4.92 9.83 15.83
CA LEU A 120 4.94 10.52 14.56
C LEU A 120 5.82 9.76 13.56
N LEU A 121 5.22 9.30 12.45
CA LEU A 121 5.98 8.76 11.32
C LEU A 121 6.62 9.85 10.48
N ALA A 122 7.92 9.72 10.17
CA ALA A 122 8.49 10.31 8.96
C ALA A 122 7.88 9.62 7.73
N ARG A 123 7.77 10.34 6.60
CA ARG A 123 7.36 9.72 5.33
C ARG A 123 8.45 8.82 4.75
N PHE A 124 9.68 9.26 4.95
CA PHE A 124 10.90 8.70 4.40
C PHE A 124 12.08 9.29 5.15
N TYR A 125 13.23 8.61 5.12
CA TYR A 125 14.52 9.15 5.54
C TYR A 125 15.61 8.73 4.56
N ASP A 126 16.73 9.43 4.62
CA ASP A 126 18.00 9.07 3.99
C ASP A 126 19.13 9.45 4.94
N HIS A 127 20.33 8.92 4.71
CA HIS A 127 21.53 9.38 5.40
C HIS A 127 22.02 10.70 4.80
N GLY A 128 22.49 11.59 5.67
CA GLY A 128 23.04 12.88 5.27
C GLY A 128 23.11 13.87 6.42
N THR A 129 24.08 14.76 6.36
CA THR A 129 24.30 15.85 7.33
C THR A 129 23.85 17.21 6.79
N SER A 130 23.47 17.28 5.52
CA SER A 130 23.02 18.46 4.80
C SER A 130 21.98 18.06 3.72
N PRO A 131 21.15 19.01 3.23
CA PRO A 131 20.19 18.71 2.18
C PRO A 131 20.84 18.11 0.93
N ASN A 132 20.26 17.03 0.39
CA ASN A 132 20.75 16.40 -0.84
C ASN A 132 19.86 16.72 -2.06
N PRO A 133 20.36 16.56 -3.31
CA PRO A 133 19.59 16.88 -4.52
C PRO A 133 18.25 16.13 -4.64
N SER A 134 18.17 14.92 -4.07
CA SER A 134 16.93 14.14 -4.08
C SER A 134 15.82 14.80 -3.27
N GLU A 135 16.14 15.68 -2.31
CA GLU A 135 15.14 16.42 -1.56
C GLU A 135 14.33 17.39 -2.43
N GLN A 136 14.87 17.79 -3.59
CA GLN A 136 14.26 18.69 -4.57
C GLN A 136 13.74 19.98 -3.92
N GLY A 137 14.49 20.52 -2.95
CA GLY A 137 14.12 21.73 -2.22
C GLY A 137 12.83 21.61 -1.38
N HIS A 138 12.30 20.40 -1.16
CA HIS A 138 11.02 20.24 -0.49
C HIS A 138 11.15 20.63 0.99
N ARG A 139 10.45 21.70 1.39
CA ARG A 139 10.46 22.29 2.75
C ARG A 139 10.03 21.38 3.91
N ALA A 140 9.70 20.11 3.65
CA ALA A 140 9.32 19.14 4.68
C ALA A 140 10.52 18.32 5.18
N TRP A 141 11.66 18.37 4.50
CA TRP A 141 12.87 17.69 4.95
C TRP A 141 13.49 18.40 6.14
N ARG A 142 14.00 17.61 7.08
CA ARG A 142 14.55 18.04 8.36
C ARG A 142 15.82 17.25 8.65
N GLN A 143 16.74 17.89 9.36
CA GLN A 143 17.90 17.21 9.94
C GLN A 143 17.44 16.45 11.19
N GLY A 144 17.85 15.19 11.34
CA GLY A 144 17.71 14.45 12.57
C GLY A 144 18.51 15.10 13.70
N LYS A 145 18.10 14.87 14.95
CA LYS A 145 18.74 15.46 16.14
C LYS A 145 19.36 14.36 17.02
N GLY A 146 20.32 14.75 17.87
CA GLY A 146 20.98 13.84 18.80
C GLY A 146 21.62 12.65 18.07
N LYS A 147 21.38 11.42 18.52
CA LYS A 147 21.89 10.20 17.87
C LYS A 147 21.43 10.02 16.41
N TYR A 148 20.43 10.77 15.95
CA TYR A 148 19.96 10.74 14.56
C TYR A 148 20.53 11.86 13.68
N TRP A 149 21.57 12.57 14.13
CA TRP A 149 22.18 13.69 13.39
C TRP A 149 22.66 13.33 11.98
N ARG A 150 22.94 12.05 11.70
CA ARG A 150 23.33 11.55 10.36
C ARG A 150 22.17 11.24 9.43
N TYR A 151 20.93 11.52 9.83
CA TYR A 151 19.75 11.27 9.01
C TYR A 151 19.07 12.56 8.60
N ARG A 152 18.57 12.57 7.36
CA ARG A 152 17.58 13.51 6.88
C ARG A 152 16.26 12.81 6.72
N TYR A 153 15.18 13.44 7.16
CA TYR A 153 13.86 12.83 7.14
C TYR A 153 12.77 13.81 6.72
N ARG A 154 11.69 13.28 6.15
CA ARG A 154 10.58 14.08 5.64
C ARG A 154 9.42 14.14 6.64
N SER A 155 9.30 15.29 7.31
CA SER A 155 8.33 15.59 8.38
C SER A 155 6.99 16.14 7.86
N ASN A 156 6.24 15.34 7.09
CA ASN A 156 4.87 15.68 6.68
C ASN A 156 4.05 14.43 6.32
N PRO A 157 3.83 13.50 7.26
CA PRO A 157 3.11 12.27 6.96
C PRO A 157 1.68 12.54 6.51
N SER A 158 1.16 11.61 5.72
CA SER A 158 -0.27 11.54 5.41
C SER A 158 -0.82 10.21 5.88
N LYS A 159 -2.14 10.12 5.94
CA LYS A 159 -2.85 8.93 6.43
C LYS A 159 -2.49 7.61 5.74
N ASP A 160 -2.07 7.65 4.49
CA ASP A 160 -1.62 6.47 3.73
C ASP A 160 -0.37 5.82 4.32
N GLN A 161 0.54 6.60 4.91
CA GLN A 161 1.71 6.10 5.61
C GLN A 161 1.29 5.21 6.78
N TYR A 162 0.32 5.68 7.58
CA TYR A 162 -0.21 4.91 8.71
C TYR A 162 -0.97 3.68 8.24
N ALA A 163 -1.79 3.76 7.17
CA ALA A 163 -2.50 2.60 6.64
C ALA A 163 -1.55 1.45 6.24
N GLY A 164 -0.45 1.76 5.54
CA GLY A 164 0.55 0.76 5.15
C GLY A 164 1.35 0.21 6.33
N VAL A 165 1.81 1.08 7.24
CA VAL A 165 2.56 0.66 8.44
C VAL A 165 1.71 -0.22 9.36
N LEU A 166 0.46 0.17 9.63
CA LEU A 166 -0.46 -0.61 10.46
C LEU A 166 -0.80 -1.96 9.83
N TYR A 167 -0.93 -2.03 8.49
CA TYR A 167 -1.06 -3.30 7.77
C TYR A 167 0.14 -4.21 8.05
N GLY A 168 1.36 -3.74 7.77
CA GLY A 168 2.58 -4.51 8.00
C GLY A 168 2.71 -5.00 9.45
N TYR A 169 2.54 -4.10 10.42
CA TYR A 169 2.60 -4.42 11.85
C TYR A 169 1.53 -5.42 12.28
N SER A 170 0.30 -5.34 11.77
CA SER A 170 -0.75 -6.30 12.14
C SER A 170 -0.39 -7.72 11.73
N LEU A 171 0.15 -7.88 10.52
CA LEU A 171 0.51 -9.17 9.96
C LEU A 171 1.76 -9.73 10.65
N ALA A 172 2.79 -8.90 10.81
CA ALA A 172 4.02 -9.28 11.47
C ALA A 172 3.82 -9.62 12.96
N TYR A 173 3.02 -8.83 13.70
CA TYR A 173 2.68 -9.13 15.09
C TYR A 173 1.98 -10.49 15.24
N THR A 174 1.10 -10.80 14.28
CA THR A 174 0.32 -12.04 14.27
C THR A 174 1.20 -13.25 13.97
N TRP A 175 2.02 -13.19 12.91
CA TRP A 175 2.70 -14.38 12.36
C TRP A 175 4.22 -14.41 12.48
N VAL A 176 4.85 -13.36 13.00
CA VAL A 176 6.31 -13.28 13.21
C VAL A 176 6.61 -12.94 14.67
N PRO A 177 6.50 -13.92 15.59
CA PRO A 177 6.63 -13.68 17.04
C PRO A 177 7.88 -12.90 17.47
N PRO A 178 9.07 -13.09 16.86
CA PRO A 178 10.25 -12.31 17.24
C PRO A 178 10.18 -10.80 17.00
N LEU A 179 9.16 -10.30 16.28
CA LEU A 179 8.96 -8.87 16.04
C LEU A 179 7.94 -8.23 16.99
N ARG A 180 7.30 -9.01 17.87
CA ARG A 180 6.18 -8.51 18.69
C ARG A 180 6.55 -7.34 19.59
N GLU A 181 7.74 -7.36 20.18
CA GLU A 181 8.13 -6.34 21.15
C GLU A 181 8.37 -4.97 20.51
N VAL A 182 9.16 -4.92 19.43
CA VAL A 182 9.37 -3.66 18.69
C VAL A 182 8.06 -3.13 18.11
N ILE A 183 7.19 -4.02 17.60
CA ILE A 183 5.87 -3.62 17.08
C ILE A 183 4.97 -3.11 18.20
N ARG A 184 4.97 -3.76 19.37
CA ARG A 184 4.19 -3.31 20.55
C ARG A 184 4.58 -1.89 20.91
N GLN A 185 5.88 -1.60 21.01
CA GLN A 185 6.39 -0.28 21.36
C GLN A 185 5.96 0.79 20.33
N ASP A 186 6.14 0.49 19.06
CA ASP A 186 5.81 1.37 17.94
C ASP A 186 4.31 1.67 17.85
N VAL A 187 3.47 0.63 17.95
CA VAL A 187 2.02 0.78 17.90
C VAL A 187 1.50 1.56 19.11
N CYS A 188 2.01 1.31 20.31
CA CYS A 188 1.63 2.10 21.50
C CYS A 188 1.92 3.59 21.27
N ASN A 189 3.10 3.91 20.74
CA ASN A 189 3.48 5.29 20.44
C ASN A 189 2.55 5.92 19.41
N ILE A 190 2.24 5.22 18.31
CA ILE A 190 1.29 5.69 17.29
C ILE A 190 -0.09 5.95 17.90
N ALA A 191 -0.60 5.02 18.70
CA ALA A 191 -1.92 5.17 19.33
C ALA A 191 -1.96 6.36 20.28
N ASP A 192 -0.93 6.53 21.12
CA ASP A 192 -0.82 7.68 22.02
C ASP A 192 -0.81 9.00 21.23
N HIS A 193 -0.06 9.06 20.13
CA HIS A 193 -0.01 10.24 19.26
C HIS A 193 -1.38 10.56 18.65
N LEU A 194 -2.10 9.54 18.15
CA LEU A 194 -3.43 9.73 17.58
C LEU A 194 -4.43 10.22 18.62
N ILE A 195 -4.47 9.60 19.80
CA ILE A 195 -5.38 9.98 20.89
C ILE A 195 -5.08 11.41 21.35
N LYS A 196 -3.81 11.72 21.64
CA LYS A 196 -3.37 13.03 22.11
C LYS A 196 -3.73 14.16 21.15
N ASN A 197 -3.65 13.91 19.84
CA ASN A 197 -3.89 14.93 18.81
C ASN A 197 -5.29 14.81 18.18
N ASN A 198 -6.25 14.21 18.87
CA ASN A 198 -7.64 14.04 18.39
C ASN A 198 -7.74 13.49 16.96
N TYR A 199 -6.91 12.48 16.66
CA TYR A 199 -6.80 11.82 15.36
C TYR A 199 -6.38 12.74 14.22
N ILE A 200 -5.64 13.81 14.51
CA ILE A 200 -5.00 14.68 13.52
C ILE A 200 -3.49 14.46 13.60
N LEU A 201 -2.90 13.98 12.50
CA LEU A 201 -1.45 13.84 12.41
C LEU A 201 -0.80 15.21 12.35
N THR A 202 0.23 15.40 13.18
CA THR A 202 1.00 16.64 13.25
C THR A 202 2.34 16.51 12.51
N ARG A 203 3.01 17.64 12.27
CA ARG A 203 4.41 17.69 11.87
C ARG A 203 5.28 17.71 13.13
N ALA A 204 6.61 17.58 12.97
CA ALA A 204 7.54 17.67 14.09
C ALA A 204 7.46 18.99 14.89
N ASN A 205 6.93 20.06 14.28
CA ASN A 205 6.70 21.36 14.94
C ASN A 205 5.27 21.49 15.54
N GLY A 206 4.50 20.41 15.64
CA GLY A 206 3.15 20.41 16.21
C GLY A 206 2.02 20.82 15.26
N THR A 207 2.31 21.42 14.10
CA THR A 207 1.27 21.86 13.15
C THR A 207 0.57 20.69 12.46
N ALA A 208 -0.74 20.81 12.20
CA ALA A 208 -1.51 19.78 11.50
C ALA A 208 -1.01 19.54 10.07
N THR A 209 -0.88 18.27 9.68
CA THR A 209 -0.50 17.88 8.31
C THR A 209 -1.65 18.06 7.32
N LYS A 210 -1.33 18.32 6.04
CA LYS A 210 -2.33 18.58 4.98
C LYS A 210 -3.31 17.42 4.76
N TYR A 211 -2.84 16.18 4.88
CA TYR A 211 -3.62 14.98 4.56
C TYR A 211 -3.66 13.98 5.73
N GLY A 212 -3.55 14.47 6.97
CA GLY A 212 -3.49 13.63 8.16
C GLY A 212 -4.66 13.74 9.11
N ASN A 213 -5.82 14.26 8.66
CA ASN A 213 -7.04 14.10 9.43
C ASN A 213 -7.53 12.64 9.30
N LEU A 214 -7.58 11.95 10.44
CA LEU A 214 -8.03 10.56 10.61
C LEU A 214 -9.34 10.48 11.43
N GLN A 215 -9.98 11.60 11.72
CA GLN A 215 -11.29 11.61 12.38
C GLN A 215 -12.32 10.92 11.48
N GLY A 216 -13.14 10.05 12.08
CA GLY A 216 -14.19 9.33 11.37
C GLY A 216 -15.36 10.22 10.93
N ARG A 217 -15.43 11.46 11.44
CA ARG A 217 -16.32 12.52 10.98
C ARG A 217 -15.56 13.83 10.84
N ILE A 218 -15.85 14.58 9.78
CA ILE A 218 -15.34 15.93 9.56
C ILE A 218 -16.56 16.83 9.36
N PHE A 219 -16.76 17.80 10.25
CA PHE A 219 -17.95 18.65 10.28
C PHE A 219 -19.27 17.83 10.25
N GLY A 220 -19.34 16.77 11.06
CA GLY A 220 -20.49 15.85 11.11
C GLY A 220 -20.55 14.83 9.96
N ILE A 221 -19.86 15.07 8.84
CA ILE A 221 -19.89 14.21 7.66
C ILE A 221 -19.03 12.95 7.90
N PRO A 222 -19.58 11.73 7.76
CA PRO A 222 -18.83 10.49 7.96
C PRO A 222 -17.78 10.27 6.85
N ILE A 223 -16.55 9.98 7.25
CA ILE A 223 -15.42 9.70 6.34
C ILE A 223 -14.91 8.27 6.57
N GLY A 224 -15.37 7.33 5.75
CA GLY A 224 -15.15 5.89 5.97
C GLY A 224 -13.68 5.47 6.00
N VAL A 225 -12.85 5.99 5.09
CA VAL A 225 -11.42 5.63 5.06
C VAL A 225 -10.66 6.13 6.30
N ASN A 226 -11.04 7.29 6.84
CA ASN A 226 -10.46 7.82 8.07
C ASN A 226 -10.87 6.95 9.27
N ALA A 227 -12.16 6.61 9.36
CA ALA A 227 -12.67 5.74 10.41
C ALA A 227 -12.00 4.36 10.40
N LEU A 228 -11.74 3.79 9.22
CA LEU A 228 -11.01 2.53 9.06
C LEU A 228 -9.60 2.60 9.64
N ILE A 229 -8.80 3.61 9.25
CA ILE A 229 -7.40 3.73 9.69
C ILE A 229 -7.33 3.96 11.20
N SER A 230 -8.18 4.84 11.75
CA SER A 230 -8.24 5.11 13.19
C SER A 230 -8.67 3.89 14.00
N LEU A 231 -9.71 3.18 13.55
CA LEU A 231 -10.16 1.96 14.19
C LEU A 231 -9.08 0.87 14.10
N HIS A 232 -8.36 0.78 12.98
CA HIS A 232 -7.26 -0.16 12.80
C HIS A 232 -6.12 0.10 13.78
N ALA A 233 -5.67 1.35 13.89
CA ALA A 233 -4.61 1.75 14.82
C ALA A 233 -4.95 1.37 16.26
N ILE A 234 -6.14 1.74 16.73
CA ILE A 234 -6.57 1.48 18.10
C ILE A 234 -6.89 0.01 18.34
N THR A 235 -7.37 -0.73 17.34
CA THR A 235 -7.57 -2.19 17.45
C THR A 235 -6.24 -2.92 17.62
N LEU A 236 -5.22 -2.55 16.84
CA LEU A 236 -3.88 -3.12 17.01
C LEU A 236 -3.29 -2.73 18.37
N ALA A 237 -3.42 -1.46 18.78
CA ALA A 237 -2.98 -1.01 20.10
C ALA A 237 -3.66 -1.78 21.24
N ALA A 238 -4.98 -1.99 21.17
CA ALA A 238 -5.72 -2.79 22.15
C ALA A 238 -5.37 -4.29 22.11
N LYS A 239 -4.87 -4.80 20.98
CA LYS A 239 -4.36 -6.18 20.89
C LYS A 239 -3.00 -6.32 21.58
N VAL A 240 -2.12 -5.33 21.47
CA VAL A 240 -0.76 -5.38 22.04
C VAL A 240 -0.65 -4.86 23.47
N ASN A 241 -1.56 -3.97 23.89
CA ASN A 241 -1.68 -3.46 25.26
C ASN A 241 -3.17 -3.21 25.59
N PRO A 242 -3.91 -4.27 25.97
CA PRO A 242 -5.35 -4.21 26.18
C PRO A 242 -5.74 -3.28 27.33
N THR A 243 -4.99 -3.27 28.42
CA THR A 243 -5.28 -2.46 29.62
C THR A 243 -5.36 -0.97 29.27
N LYS A 244 -4.41 -0.49 28.47
CA LYS A 244 -4.35 0.93 28.09
C LYS A 244 -5.36 1.31 27.01
N TYR A 245 -5.54 0.50 25.97
CA TYR A 245 -6.24 0.93 24.75
C TYR A 245 -7.65 0.34 24.56
N LYS A 246 -8.08 -0.67 25.32
CA LYS A 246 -9.48 -1.15 25.27
C LYS A 246 -10.51 -0.04 25.57
N PRO A 247 -10.30 0.89 26.52
CA PRO A 247 -11.24 1.99 26.74
C PRO A 247 -11.43 2.86 25.50
N GLU A 248 -10.33 3.24 24.84
CA GLU A 248 -10.38 4.03 23.62
C GLU A 248 -11.00 3.27 22.45
N TRP A 249 -10.69 1.97 22.33
CA TRP A 249 -11.34 1.11 21.35
C TRP A 249 -12.87 1.10 21.53
N ARG A 250 -13.35 0.89 22.77
CA ARG A 250 -14.78 0.95 23.10
C ARG A 250 -15.38 2.33 22.78
N ARG A 251 -14.63 3.41 23.00
CA ARG A 251 -15.04 4.76 22.61
C ARG A 251 -15.30 4.84 21.11
N LEU A 252 -14.35 4.42 20.26
CA LEU A 252 -14.55 4.41 18.81
C LEU A 252 -15.75 3.57 18.36
N ILE A 253 -16.01 2.44 19.01
CA ILE A 253 -17.19 1.61 18.76
C ILE A 253 -18.48 2.35 19.14
N ARG A 254 -18.54 3.02 20.29
CA ARG A 254 -19.68 3.88 20.68
C ARG A 254 -19.95 4.98 19.64
N TYR A 255 -18.90 5.62 19.12
CA TYR A 255 -18.99 6.61 18.04
C TYR A 255 -19.23 6.01 16.64
N LYS A 256 -19.49 4.70 16.55
CA LYS A 256 -19.87 3.96 15.35
C LYS A 256 -18.82 3.97 14.23
N TYR A 257 -17.52 4.07 14.55
CA TYR A 257 -16.44 4.04 13.54
C TYR A 257 -16.51 2.79 12.65
N HIS A 258 -16.82 1.63 13.24
CA HIS A 258 -16.99 0.36 12.54
C HIS A 258 -18.13 0.38 11.51
N ARG A 259 -19.20 1.15 11.73
CA ARG A 259 -20.31 1.31 10.76
C ARG A 259 -19.99 2.36 9.71
N ILE A 260 -19.33 3.46 10.10
CA ILE A 260 -18.85 4.52 9.18
C ILE A 260 -17.90 3.95 8.13
N ALA A 261 -17.12 2.92 8.48
CA ALA A 261 -16.23 2.22 7.56
C ALA A 261 -16.90 1.76 6.24
N ARG A 262 -18.22 1.53 6.24
CA ARG A 262 -18.99 1.18 5.03
C ARG A 262 -19.02 2.28 3.97
N LEU A 263 -18.73 3.51 4.36
CA LEU A 263 -18.64 4.69 3.49
C LEU A 263 -17.18 4.96 3.07
N SER A 264 -16.35 3.91 3.00
CA SER A 264 -14.92 4.02 2.63
C SER A 264 -14.71 4.41 1.17
N LYS A 265 -15.69 4.13 0.30
CA LYS A 265 -15.70 4.54 -1.10
C LYS A 265 -17.00 5.21 -1.49
N PHE A 266 -16.85 6.35 -2.13
CA PHE A 266 -17.89 7.04 -2.87
C PHE A 266 -17.31 7.43 -4.22
N SER A 267 -18.03 7.11 -5.30
CA SER A 267 -17.64 7.49 -6.66
C SER A 267 -18.86 8.04 -7.39
N LEU A 268 -18.68 9.19 -8.02
CA LEU A 268 -19.70 9.89 -8.79
C LEU A 268 -19.05 10.35 -10.11
N LEU A 269 -19.69 10.06 -11.24
CA LEU A 269 -19.26 10.48 -12.59
C LEU A 269 -17.80 10.13 -12.90
N GLY A 270 -17.37 8.89 -12.62
CA GLY A 270 -16.01 8.40 -12.91
C GLY A 270 -14.91 8.99 -12.01
N LYS A 271 -15.22 9.91 -11.09
CA LYS A 271 -14.25 10.43 -10.13
C LYS A 271 -14.01 9.37 -9.05
N THR A 272 -12.80 8.83 -9.04
CA THR A 272 -12.33 7.83 -8.07
C THR A 272 -10.90 8.15 -7.63
N ASN A 273 -10.51 7.64 -6.46
CA ASN A 273 -9.16 7.76 -5.93
C ASN A 273 -8.66 6.39 -5.43
N HIS A 274 -7.96 5.67 -6.31
CA HIS A 274 -7.39 4.34 -6.04
C HIS A 274 -6.41 4.30 -4.85
N ASN A 275 -5.88 5.46 -4.42
CA ASN A 275 -5.09 5.52 -3.18
C ASN A 275 -5.97 5.35 -1.93
N ASN A 276 -7.19 5.92 -1.93
CA ASN A 276 -8.14 5.72 -0.83
C ASN A 276 -8.60 4.26 -0.76
N ASP A 277 -8.77 3.63 -1.92
CA ASP A 277 -9.15 2.22 -2.01
C ASP A 277 -8.04 1.33 -1.43
N ASN A 278 -6.77 1.60 -1.75
CA ASN A 278 -5.64 0.90 -1.12
C ASN A 278 -5.61 1.08 0.40
N MET A 279 -5.75 2.30 0.90
CA MET A 279 -5.79 2.55 2.34
C MET A 279 -6.92 1.79 3.03
N ALA A 280 -8.10 1.76 2.39
CA ALA A 280 -9.25 1.02 2.90
C ALA A 280 -8.99 -0.48 2.93
N PHE A 281 -8.49 -1.09 1.84
CA PHE A 281 -8.17 -2.51 1.80
C PHE A 281 -7.08 -2.90 2.80
N LEU A 282 -6.00 -2.12 2.91
CA LEU A 282 -4.94 -2.34 3.89
C LEU A 282 -5.50 -2.34 5.33
N SER A 283 -6.34 -1.36 5.65
CA SER A 283 -6.95 -1.24 6.98
C SER A 283 -7.96 -2.35 7.26
N ILE A 284 -8.80 -2.70 6.27
CA ILE A 284 -9.78 -3.80 6.37
C ILE A 284 -9.06 -5.12 6.59
N TYR A 285 -8.03 -5.43 5.80
CA TYR A 285 -7.29 -6.69 5.92
C TYR A 285 -6.60 -6.78 7.29
N GLY A 286 -5.96 -5.71 7.75
CA GLY A 286 -5.36 -5.64 9.08
C GLY A 286 -6.39 -5.82 10.20
N LEU A 287 -7.54 -5.12 10.14
CA LEU A 287 -8.64 -5.28 11.08
C LEU A 287 -9.18 -6.72 11.11
N LEU A 288 -9.43 -7.34 9.94
CA LEU A 288 -9.90 -8.71 9.86
C LEU A 288 -8.83 -9.75 10.27
N THR A 289 -7.55 -9.38 10.32
CA THR A 289 -6.51 -10.22 10.91
C THR A 289 -6.58 -10.20 12.44
N LEU A 290 -6.95 -9.05 13.03
CA LEU A 290 -6.87 -8.81 14.48
C LEU A 290 -8.18 -9.07 15.23
N LEU A 291 -9.32 -8.76 14.61
CA LEU A 291 -10.62 -8.79 15.25
C LEU A 291 -11.14 -10.23 15.43
N PRO A 292 -11.58 -10.63 16.64
CA PRO A 292 -12.30 -11.88 16.83
C PRO A 292 -13.66 -11.85 16.12
N GLU A 293 -14.32 -13.00 16.03
CA GLU A 293 -15.71 -13.07 15.57
C GLU A 293 -16.64 -12.20 16.44
N GLY A 294 -17.60 -11.52 15.81
CA GLY A 294 -18.51 -10.59 16.49
C GLY A 294 -18.98 -9.43 15.61
N GLU A 295 -19.77 -8.52 16.19
CA GLU A 295 -20.43 -7.41 15.46
C GLU A 295 -19.43 -6.54 14.70
N VAL A 296 -18.33 -6.13 15.35
CA VAL A 296 -17.34 -5.23 14.73
C VAL A 296 -16.72 -5.89 13.49
N ARG A 297 -16.31 -7.16 13.58
CA ARG A 297 -15.77 -7.91 12.45
C ARG A 297 -16.79 -8.05 11.32
N ARG A 298 -18.07 -8.30 11.65
CA ARG A 298 -19.17 -8.35 10.67
C ARG A 298 -19.30 -7.02 9.92
N GLU A 299 -19.29 -5.88 10.61
CA GLU A 299 -19.38 -4.56 9.96
C GLU A 299 -18.15 -4.27 9.09
N ILE A 300 -16.94 -4.69 9.48
CA ILE A 300 -15.75 -4.58 8.63
C ILE A 300 -15.87 -5.45 7.38
N LYS A 301 -16.42 -6.68 7.47
CA LYS A 301 -16.73 -7.51 6.29
C LYS A 301 -17.76 -6.82 5.39
N LEU A 302 -18.79 -6.19 5.95
CA LEU A 302 -19.77 -5.42 5.17
C LEU A 302 -19.14 -4.19 4.48
N ALA A 303 -18.22 -3.50 5.15
CA ALA A 303 -17.45 -2.41 4.55
C ALA A 303 -16.59 -2.91 3.37
N ALA A 304 -15.96 -4.08 3.51
CA ALA A 304 -15.23 -4.73 2.43
C ALA A 304 -16.14 -5.08 1.25
N LYS A 305 -17.33 -5.65 1.51
CA LYS A 305 -18.34 -5.93 0.46
C LYS A 305 -18.80 -4.66 -0.25
N ALA A 306 -19.02 -3.57 0.48
CA ALA A 306 -19.39 -2.28 -0.11
C ALA A 306 -18.29 -1.74 -1.03
N LEU A 307 -17.03 -1.74 -0.57
CA LEU A 307 -15.87 -1.34 -1.37
C LEU A 307 -15.70 -2.23 -2.61
N TRP A 308 -15.81 -3.55 -2.45
CA TRP A 308 -15.68 -4.54 -3.53
C TRP A 308 -16.64 -4.28 -4.68
N ARG A 309 -17.90 -3.90 -4.40
CA ARG A 309 -18.89 -3.59 -5.46
C ARG A 309 -18.42 -2.53 -6.47
N PHE A 310 -17.54 -1.62 -6.06
CA PHE A 310 -16.99 -0.60 -6.94
C PHE A 310 -15.75 -1.05 -7.72
N VAL A 311 -14.94 -1.94 -7.15
CA VAL A 311 -13.61 -2.27 -7.69
C VAL A 311 -13.52 -3.68 -8.28
N ARG A 312 -14.55 -4.53 -8.09
CA ARG A 312 -14.51 -5.95 -8.49
C ARG A 312 -14.25 -6.18 -9.98
N GLY A 313 -14.60 -5.21 -10.83
CA GLY A 313 -14.35 -5.25 -12.26
C GLY A 313 -12.96 -4.77 -12.67
N GLU A 314 -12.11 -4.31 -11.74
CA GLU A 314 -10.81 -3.69 -12.09
C GLU A 314 -9.68 -4.70 -12.30
N GLY A 315 -9.87 -5.97 -11.94
CA GLY A 315 -8.82 -6.99 -12.10
C GLY A 315 -7.60 -6.77 -11.22
N ASN A 316 -7.72 -6.01 -10.13
CA ASN A 316 -6.61 -5.64 -9.27
C ASN A 316 -6.17 -6.83 -8.40
N SER A 317 -5.03 -7.46 -8.73
CA SER A 317 -4.59 -8.68 -8.06
C SER A 317 -4.47 -8.53 -6.55
N PHE A 318 -3.95 -7.40 -6.06
CA PHE A 318 -3.78 -7.17 -4.62
C PHE A 318 -5.10 -7.14 -3.88
N TRP A 319 -6.08 -6.37 -4.37
CA TRP A 319 -7.40 -6.27 -3.75
C TRP A 319 -8.20 -7.56 -3.89
N ASN A 320 -8.10 -8.23 -5.05
CA ASN A 320 -8.77 -9.49 -5.29
C ASN A 320 -8.30 -10.55 -4.28
N MET A 321 -6.98 -10.70 -4.05
CA MET A 321 -6.46 -11.67 -3.08
C MET A 321 -6.87 -11.31 -1.64
N MET A 322 -6.86 -10.03 -1.26
CA MET A 322 -7.32 -9.60 0.06
C MET A 322 -8.79 -9.92 0.31
N TYR A 323 -9.65 -9.54 -0.63
CA TYR A 323 -11.10 -9.74 -0.51
C TYR A 323 -11.46 -11.23 -0.55
N CYS A 324 -10.91 -11.96 -1.52
CA CYS A 324 -11.23 -13.37 -1.71
C CYS A 324 -10.72 -14.27 -0.59
N GLY A 325 -9.61 -13.87 0.05
CA GLY A 325 -9.04 -14.59 1.19
C GLY A 325 -9.78 -14.35 2.51
N MET A 326 -10.29 -13.14 2.74
CA MET A 326 -10.81 -12.74 4.07
C MET A 326 -12.32 -12.62 4.16
N VAL A 327 -13.02 -12.40 3.04
CA VAL A 327 -14.43 -11.99 3.04
C VAL A 327 -15.33 -13.01 2.34
N GLU A 328 -15.06 -13.31 1.07
CA GLU A 328 -15.91 -14.16 0.25
C GLU A 328 -15.12 -14.73 -0.93
N ARG A 329 -15.22 -16.03 -1.21
CA ARG A 329 -14.53 -16.67 -2.34
C ARG A 329 -15.21 -16.35 -3.69
N ASP A 330 -15.09 -15.11 -4.15
CA ASP A 330 -15.52 -14.69 -5.50
C ASP A 330 -14.62 -15.35 -6.56
N LEU A 331 -15.12 -16.40 -7.21
CA LEU A 331 -14.36 -17.18 -8.20
C LEU A 331 -13.87 -16.33 -9.38
N GLN A 332 -14.66 -15.33 -9.82
CA GLN A 332 -14.22 -14.43 -10.88
C GLN A 332 -13.10 -13.51 -10.38
N GLY A 333 -13.23 -12.98 -9.15
CA GLY A 333 -12.18 -12.19 -8.52
C GLY A 333 -10.86 -12.95 -8.40
N ILE A 334 -10.91 -14.22 -8.00
CA ILE A 334 -9.73 -15.09 -7.94
C ILE A 334 -9.11 -15.26 -9.33
N ARG A 335 -9.91 -15.61 -10.35
CA ARG A 335 -9.44 -15.78 -11.74
C ARG A 335 -8.81 -14.51 -12.29
N ASP A 336 -9.46 -13.36 -12.14
CA ASP A 336 -8.95 -12.07 -12.62
C ASP A 336 -7.65 -11.67 -11.92
N GLY A 337 -7.57 -11.91 -10.60
CA GLY A 337 -6.38 -11.59 -9.81
C GLY A 337 -5.18 -12.45 -10.23
N ILE A 338 -5.39 -13.74 -10.48
CA ILE A 338 -4.39 -14.67 -11.01
C ILE A 338 -3.98 -14.29 -12.43
N GLN A 339 -4.96 -14.01 -13.30
CA GLN A 339 -4.69 -13.66 -14.69
C GLN A 339 -3.86 -12.39 -14.79
N ASN A 340 -4.19 -11.35 -14.02
CA ASN A 340 -3.40 -10.11 -14.06
C ASN A 340 -1.99 -10.28 -13.46
N LEU A 341 -1.78 -11.22 -12.53
CA LEU A 341 -0.44 -11.61 -12.08
C LEU A 341 0.34 -12.36 -13.19
N ARG A 342 -0.31 -13.23 -13.96
CA ARG A 342 0.33 -13.86 -15.13
C ARG A 342 0.76 -12.80 -16.14
N LEU A 343 -0.07 -11.79 -16.35
CA LEU A 343 0.19 -10.66 -17.22
C LEU A 343 1.20 -9.64 -16.65
N PHE A 344 1.67 -9.81 -15.41
CA PHE A 344 2.59 -8.87 -14.80
C PHE A 344 3.94 -8.86 -15.52
N PRO A 345 4.43 -7.69 -15.99
CA PRO A 345 5.70 -7.60 -16.70
C PRO A 345 6.87 -7.84 -15.75
N GLU A 346 7.87 -8.61 -16.18
CA GLU A 346 9.03 -8.95 -15.34
C GLU A 346 10.07 -7.82 -15.21
N THR A 347 9.91 -6.77 -16.01
CA THR A 347 10.82 -5.64 -16.03
C THR A 347 10.71 -4.80 -14.74
N LEU A 348 11.85 -4.30 -14.28
CA LEU A 348 11.89 -3.26 -13.24
C LEU A 348 11.84 -1.85 -13.86
N ARG A 349 12.09 -1.72 -15.16
CA ARG A 349 12.15 -0.44 -15.87
C ARG A 349 10.74 0.04 -16.21
N GLY A 350 10.42 1.26 -15.81
CA GLY A 350 9.21 1.93 -16.28
C GLY A 350 9.31 2.34 -17.74
N TYR A 351 8.17 2.41 -18.41
CA TYR A 351 8.08 2.70 -19.83
C TYR A 351 6.91 3.64 -20.13
N GLU A 352 7.02 4.34 -21.25
CA GLU A 352 5.90 5.13 -21.77
C GLU A 352 4.78 4.21 -22.25
N VAL A 353 3.56 4.61 -21.94
CA VAL A 353 2.36 3.98 -22.47
C VAL A 353 1.47 5.06 -23.06
N ASP A 354 1.20 4.97 -24.35
CA ASP A 354 0.21 5.80 -25.03
C ASP A 354 -0.80 4.95 -25.80
N LEU A 355 -1.96 4.74 -25.19
CA LEU A 355 -3.08 4.00 -25.75
C LEU A 355 -4.12 4.92 -26.40
N ARG A 356 -3.87 6.24 -26.48
CA ARG A 356 -4.84 7.20 -27.03
C ARG A 356 -5.17 6.91 -28.49
N ASN A 357 -4.20 6.44 -29.28
CA ASN A 357 -4.41 6.06 -30.67
C ASN A 357 -5.28 4.79 -30.80
N LEU A 358 -5.08 3.79 -29.93
CA LEU A 358 -5.97 2.62 -29.88
C LEU A 358 -7.39 3.01 -29.48
N ALA A 359 -7.53 3.98 -28.59
CA ALA A 359 -8.82 4.54 -28.21
C ALA A 359 -9.48 5.37 -29.33
N LYS A 360 -8.71 6.02 -30.21
CA LYS A 360 -9.24 6.68 -31.41
C LYS A 360 -9.73 5.67 -32.45
N LYS A 361 -9.01 4.56 -32.63
CA LYS A 361 -9.34 3.47 -33.56
C LYS A 361 -10.48 2.54 -33.07
N GLY A 362 -11.05 2.78 -31.89
CA GLY A 362 -12.13 1.95 -31.34
C GLY A 362 -11.69 0.63 -30.71
N VAL A 363 -10.39 0.31 -30.69
CA VAL A 363 -9.84 -0.91 -30.06
C VAL A 363 -10.06 -0.89 -28.54
N ILE A 364 -9.89 0.30 -27.95
CA ILE A 364 -10.17 0.57 -26.53
C ILE A 364 -11.34 1.55 -26.45
N GLU A 365 -12.46 1.08 -25.91
CA GLU A 365 -13.61 1.95 -25.62
C GLU A 365 -13.24 3.03 -24.60
N LYS A 366 -13.62 4.28 -24.89
CA LYS A 366 -13.45 5.43 -24.00
C LYS A 366 -14.65 5.55 -23.07
N SER A 367 -14.39 5.92 -21.82
CA SER A 367 -15.46 6.28 -20.88
C SER A 367 -16.09 7.61 -21.27
N CYS A 368 -17.40 7.75 -21.05
CA CYS A 368 -18.09 9.04 -21.10
C CYS A 368 -17.61 9.99 -19.99
N PHE A 369 -16.97 9.46 -18.95
CA PHE A 369 -16.45 10.23 -17.83
C PHE A 369 -14.92 10.39 -17.92
N ARG A 370 -14.44 11.50 -17.38
CA ARG A 370 -13.01 11.80 -17.23
C ARG A 370 -12.55 11.42 -15.83
N ASN A 371 -11.24 11.22 -15.67
CA ASN A 371 -10.69 11.03 -14.33
C ASN A 371 -10.73 12.33 -13.50
N ARG A 372 -10.32 12.23 -12.23
CA ARG A 372 -10.25 13.37 -11.30
C ARG A 372 -9.44 14.57 -11.83
N GLY A 373 -8.46 14.32 -12.70
CA GLY A 373 -7.64 15.37 -13.33
C GLY A 373 -8.16 15.83 -14.70
N GLY A 374 -9.41 15.51 -15.07
CA GLY A 374 -10.01 15.93 -16.33
C GLY A 374 -9.48 15.19 -17.57
N LYS A 375 -8.66 14.15 -17.42
CA LYS A 375 -8.09 13.40 -18.55
C LYS A 375 -9.04 12.29 -19.03
N PRO A 376 -9.08 12.00 -20.35
CA PRO A 376 -9.79 10.84 -20.88
C PRO A 376 -9.25 9.53 -20.29
N ILE A 377 -10.15 8.56 -20.13
CA ILE A 377 -9.86 7.23 -19.59
C ILE A 377 -10.58 6.15 -20.41
N SER A 378 -10.09 4.91 -20.34
CA SER A 378 -10.80 3.76 -20.88
C SER A 378 -12.08 3.50 -20.09
N LYS A 379 -13.07 2.89 -20.76
CA LYS A 379 -14.34 2.46 -20.16
C LYS A 379 -14.15 1.30 -19.18
N TYR A 380 -13.22 0.39 -19.50
CA TYR A 380 -12.91 -0.78 -18.71
C TYR A 380 -11.44 -0.79 -18.27
N ALA A 381 -11.16 -1.47 -17.17
CA ALA A 381 -9.82 -1.54 -16.60
C ALA A 381 -8.85 -2.24 -17.54
N LEU A 382 -7.66 -1.67 -17.69
CA LEU A 382 -6.59 -2.18 -18.53
C LEU A 382 -5.72 -3.19 -17.77
N PRO A 383 -5.26 -4.26 -18.44
CA PRO A 383 -4.32 -5.21 -17.87
C PRO A 383 -2.97 -4.55 -17.57
N VAL A 384 -2.23 -5.10 -16.61
CA VAL A 384 -1.01 -4.46 -16.09
C VAL A 384 0.10 -4.31 -17.14
N TYR A 385 0.19 -5.20 -18.13
CA TYR A 385 1.24 -5.13 -19.18
C TYR A 385 1.10 -3.96 -20.14
N VAL A 386 -0.10 -3.39 -20.29
CA VAL A 386 -0.34 -2.16 -21.08
C VAL A 386 -0.47 -0.94 -20.19
N ARG A 387 0.02 -0.98 -18.96
CA ARG A 387 -0.01 0.14 -18.01
C ARG A 387 1.41 0.57 -17.69
N GLY A 388 1.61 1.88 -17.52
CA GLY A 388 2.89 2.38 -17.03
C GLY A 388 3.15 1.92 -15.60
N LEU A 389 4.34 1.37 -15.34
CA LEU A 389 4.78 1.07 -13.98
C LEU A 389 4.89 2.36 -13.14
N ASN A 390 4.66 2.23 -11.85
CA ASN A 390 4.71 3.33 -10.90
C ASN A 390 5.17 2.82 -9.52
N SER A 391 5.02 3.64 -8.48
CA SER A 391 5.43 3.27 -7.12
C SER A 391 4.82 1.98 -6.57
N PHE A 392 3.63 1.61 -7.03
CA PHE A 392 2.95 0.35 -6.73
C PHE A 392 1.81 0.15 -7.72
N ALA A 393 1.91 -0.87 -8.59
CA ALA A 393 1.01 -1.03 -9.74
C ALA A 393 -0.48 -1.02 -9.34
N TRP A 394 -0.82 -1.60 -8.18
CA TRP A 394 -2.18 -1.72 -7.66
C TRP A 394 -2.74 -0.42 -7.04
N LYS A 395 -1.94 0.65 -6.98
CA LYS A 395 -2.37 2.02 -6.65
C LYS A 395 -2.65 2.87 -7.88
N ALA A 396 -2.08 2.54 -9.04
CA ALA A 396 -2.35 3.30 -10.25
C ALA A 396 -3.82 3.16 -10.67
N CYS A 397 -4.33 4.21 -11.32
CA CYS A 397 -5.60 4.15 -12.03
C CYS A 397 -5.49 3.12 -13.16
N PRO A 398 -6.30 2.04 -13.18
CA PRO A 398 -6.25 1.04 -14.24
C PRO A 398 -6.91 1.50 -15.54
N PHE A 399 -7.53 2.68 -15.56
CA PHE A 399 -8.25 3.22 -16.73
C PHE A 399 -7.44 4.27 -17.52
N ALA A 400 -6.22 4.58 -17.09
CA ALA A 400 -5.44 5.64 -17.72
C ALA A 400 -4.94 5.22 -19.11
N LEU A 401 -5.23 6.05 -20.11
CA LEU A 401 -4.82 5.83 -21.51
C LEU A 401 -3.41 6.34 -21.81
N TYR A 402 -2.81 7.08 -20.89
CA TYR A 402 -1.50 7.69 -21.09
C TYR A 402 -0.70 7.71 -19.79
N HIS A 403 0.53 7.22 -19.87
CA HIS A 403 1.55 7.29 -18.84
C HIS A 403 2.85 7.74 -19.50
N LYS A 404 3.37 8.89 -19.08
CA LYS A 404 4.64 9.41 -19.59
C LYS A 404 5.80 8.50 -19.17
N GLU A 405 6.82 8.38 -20.01
CA GLU A 405 8.07 7.71 -19.65
C GLU A 405 8.65 8.27 -18.35
N VAL A 406 9.20 7.39 -17.52
CA VAL A 406 9.86 7.73 -16.26
C VAL A 406 11.39 7.70 -16.37
N GLY A 407 11.94 7.59 -17.59
CA GLY A 407 13.38 7.54 -17.88
C GLY A 407 14.05 6.37 -17.16
N ASP A 408 15.15 6.64 -16.45
CA ASP A 408 15.97 5.63 -15.77
C ASP A 408 15.40 5.08 -14.45
N ILE A 409 14.14 5.39 -14.12
CA ILE A 409 13.53 4.85 -12.91
C ILE A 409 13.39 3.32 -12.99
N ARG A 410 13.86 2.64 -11.95
CA ARG A 410 13.61 1.22 -11.68
C ARG A 410 12.69 1.06 -10.47
N PHE A 411 11.76 0.11 -10.52
CA PHE A 411 10.78 -0.17 -9.46
C PHE A 411 11.06 -1.51 -8.79
N SER A 412 10.67 -1.64 -7.52
CA SER A 412 11.02 -2.79 -6.67
C SER A 412 10.37 -4.13 -7.03
N GLY A 413 9.23 -4.12 -7.74
CA GLY A 413 8.42 -5.33 -7.97
C GLY A 413 7.68 -5.82 -6.72
N LEU A 414 7.62 -5.03 -5.64
CA LEU A 414 6.86 -5.37 -4.43
C LEU A 414 5.38 -5.61 -4.72
N ASP A 415 4.79 -4.90 -5.67
CA ASP A 415 3.39 -5.08 -6.08
C ASP A 415 3.09 -6.51 -6.51
N TYR A 416 3.95 -7.12 -7.32
CA TYR A 416 3.82 -8.54 -7.66
C TYR A 416 3.87 -9.42 -6.40
N LEU A 417 4.91 -9.26 -5.59
CA LEU A 417 5.15 -10.08 -4.39
C LEU A 417 4.01 -9.98 -3.37
N ALA A 418 3.51 -8.76 -3.13
CA ALA A 418 2.45 -8.50 -2.17
C ALA A 418 1.16 -9.24 -2.55
N ALA A 419 0.77 -9.19 -3.83
CA ALA A 419 -0.40 -9.92 -4.32
C ALA A 419 -0.15 -11.44 -4.36
N TYR A 420 1.02 -11.88 -4.82
CA TYR A 420 1.37 -13.30 -4.88
C TYR A 420 1.32 -13.98 -3.51
N TRP A 421 1.99 -13.41 -2.50
CA TRP A 421 2.04 -14.00 -1.16
C TRP A 421 0.70 -13.95 -0.43
N LEU A 422 -0.14 -12.94 -0.69
CA LEU A 422 -1.54 -12.97 -0.24
C LEU A 422 -2.30 -14.16 -0.84
N GLY A 423 -2.17 -14.37 -2.15
CA GLY A 423 -2.82 -15.49 -2.84
C GLY A 423 -2.32 -16.85 -2.34
N ARG A 424 -1.01 -17.00 -2.12
CA ARG A 424 -0.40 -18.21 -1.54
C ARG A 424 -0.86 -18.46 -0.11
N PHE A 425 -0.87 -17.43 0.74
CA PHE A 425 -1.28 -17.53 2.15
C PHE A 425 -2.72 -18.00 2.29
N HIS A 426 -3.63 -17.47 1.46
CA HIS A 426 -5.05 -17.82 1.47
C HIS A 426 -5.38 -19.07 0.64
N LYS A 427 -4.38 -19.78 0.10
CA LYS A 427 -4.55 -20.95 -0.77
C LYS A 427 -5.41 -20.65 -2.01
N LEU A 428 -5.36 -19.42 -2.50
CA LEU A 428 -5.98 -18.98 -3.76
C LEU A 428 -5.06 -19.25 -4.96
N ILE A 429 -3.74 -19.25 -4.72
CA ILE A 429 -2.70 -19.62 -5.68
C ILE A 429 -2.06 -20.90 -5.18
N ARG A 430 -1.94 -21.93 -6.03
CA ARG A 430 -1.29 -23.18 -5.65
C ARG A 430 0.24 -23.03 -5.69
N PRO A 431 1.00 -23.84 -4.94
CA PRO A 431 2.46 -23.80 -4.98
C PRO A 431 3.06 -24.04 -6.38
N THR A 432 2.36 -24.78 -7.24
CA THR A 432 2.80 -25.17 -8.59
C THR A 432 2.47 -24.14 -9.67
N ASP A 433 1.64 -23.13 -9.35
CA ASP A 433 1.12 -22.12 -10.29
C ASP A 433 2.12 -21.01 -10.65
#